data_AF-A0A949H337-F1
#
_entry.id   AF-A0A949H337-F1
#
_cell.length_a   1.000
_cell.length_b   1.000
_cell.length_c   1.000
_cell.angle_alpha   90.00
_cell.angle_beta   90.00
_cell.angle_gamma   90.00
#
_symmetry.space_group_name_H-M   'P 1'
#
loop_
_entity.id
_entity.type
_entity.pdbx_description
1 polymer ?
#
loop_
_entity_poly.entity_id
_entity_poly.type
_entity_poly.pdbx_seq_one_letter_code
_entity_poly.pdbx_strand_id
1 'polypeptide(L)'
;MTIRTPNELRVAVYDRFWSVAGGGETYAGAIAEVLSLDHRVDLIAHEPIDLISLQERLGLDLSRVRVVVVDDCEPIERVSRAYDLLINATYRDTSSNGARRGISIVHFPHLPTAHLAPWQVRMMGILHRPARRSMGPVEFDAGFHPADVIRWQQVRWTNGRGVLRTTVTPSMTRTLRIAVARFLPDGTDRPVRIEVDGVDVASVTVVAARNRLQMLRPQIISVPITGVRGGSLVEVVSETFVPDDTSGNGDRRRLGLPVVRAGFGSGPLARLLELVSLLAGPRRGLPWLDSYDRIVANSGYGAQWVRRLWNRRCEVLVPAVTQRQGGEKRRIILSVGRFFAPERGHSKKQLEMVRAFARLSPEHPDWELHLVGGCAPQDEPYLESVRRAAEGLPVVIHVGASGAELDALYAEASIYWHATGLGEDLVTDPERAEHFGITTVEAMSAGAVPIVMRAGGQLEIVREGIDGFFFSDVEGLLARTRQVISDDALRDRLRVAAVERAELFSRSAFEQRLRAMVAEVLR
;
A
#
# COMPACT_ATOMS: atom_id res chain seq x y z
N MET A 1 -32.19 20.98 10.92
CA MET A 1 -31.66 22.14 10.19
C MET A 1 -30.40 22.57 10.93
N THR A 2 -29.26 21.99 10.55
CA THR A 2 -27.99 22.14 11.29
C THR A 2 -27.33 23.44 10.86
N ILE A 3 -27.12 24.35 11.81
CA ILE A 3 -26.50 25.66 11.60
C ILE A 3 -25.05 25.43 11.15
N ARG A 4 -24.73 25.78 9.90
CA ARG A 4 -23.35 25.72 9.38
C ARG A 4 -22.47 26.67 10.18
N THR A 5 -21.40 26.18 10.77
CA THR A 5 -20.31 27.06 11.21
C THR A 5 -19.62 27.64 9.95
N PRO A 6 -19.17 28.90 9.96
CA PRO A 6 -18.67 29.59 8.76
C PRO A 6 -17.48 28.91 8.03
N ASN A 7 -16.82 27.93 8.66
CA ASN A 7 -15.64 27.22 8.15
C ASN A 7 -15.84 25.69 8.04
N GLU A 8 -17.07 25.17 8.10
CA GLU A 8 -17.34 23.73 7.96
C GLU A 8 -17.04 23.26 6.52
N LEU A 9 -16.02 22.41 6.35
CA LEU A 9 -15.64 21.83 5.05
C LEU A 9 -16.36 20.51 4.77
N ARG A 10 -16.50 20.18 3.48
CA ARG A 10 -16.77 18.82 3.01
C ARG A 10 -15.45 18.13 2.69
N VAL A 11 -15.09 17.15 3.50
CA VAL A 11 -13.85 16.38 3.37
C VAL A 11 -14.17 14.97 2.88
N ALA A 12 -13.46 14.52 1.85
CA ALA A 12 -13.44 13.12 1.44
C ALA A 12 -12.15 12.45 1.92
N VAL A 13 -12.26 11.34 2.64
CA VAL A 13 -11.13 10.45 2.93
C VAL A 13 -11.30 9.20 2.07
N TYR A 14 -10.43 9.03 1.09
CA TYR A 14 -10.48 7.92 0.15
C TYR A 14 -9.48 6.83 0.52
N ASP A 15 -9.99 5.66 0.86
CA ASP A 15 -9.25 4.41 0.92
C ASP A 15 -10.03 3.33 0.17
N ARG A 16 -9.39 2.66 -0.79
CA ARG A 16 -10.00 1.54 -1.51
C ARG A 16 -10.14 0.30 -0.64
N PHE A 17 -9.31 0.15 0.39
CA PHE A 17 -9.10 -1.10 1.11
C PHE A 17 -9.67 -1.09 2.53
N TRP A 18 -10.69 -0.25 2.80
CA TRP A 18 -11.32 -0.16 4.13
C TRP A 18 -11.67 -1.51 4.78
N SER A 19 -12.05 -2.53 4.01
CA SER A 19 -12.36 -3.88 4.51
C SER A 19 -11.17 -4.66 5.05
N VAL A 20 -9.94 -4.32 4.65
CA VAL A 20 -8.71 -4.92 5.20
C VAL A 20 -8.58 -4.56 6.67
N ALA A 21 -8.92 -3.31 7.01
CA ALA A 21 -8.82 -2.74 8.35
C ALA A 21 -7.44 -3.03 8.99
N GLY A 22 -6.38 -2.82 8.21
CA GLY A 22 -4.99 -2.92 8.62
C GLY A 22 -4.39 -1.55 8.91
N GLY A 23 -3.06 -1.48 9.00
CA GLY A 23 -2.37 -0.25 9.43
C GLY A 23 -2.56 0.95 8.48
N GLY A 24 -2.76 0.73 7.18
CA GLY A 24 -3.06 1.80 6.22
C GLY A 24 -4.43 2.40 6.47
N GLU A 25 -5.43 1.55 6.70
CA GLU A 25 -6.79 1.94 7.00
C GLU A 25 -6.92 2.54 8.41
N THR A 26 -6.14 2.06 9.40
CA THR A 26 -6.03 2.72 10.72
C THR A 26 -5.52 4.15 10.55
N TYR A 27 -4.54 4.37 9.68
CA TYR A 27 -4.01 5.72 9.42
C TYR A 27 -5.05 6.61 8.73
N ALA A 28 -5.70 6.12 7.67
CA ALA A 28 -6.77 6.85 6.98
C ALA A 28 -7.96 7.15 7.90
N GLY A 29 -8.36 6.17 8.70
CA GLY A 29 -9.42 6.29 9.70
C GLY A 29 -9.07 7.31 10.79
N ALA A 30 -7.82 7.36 11.27
CA ALA A 30 -7.39 8.33 12.26
C ALA A 30 -7.45 9.78 11.70
N ILE A 31 -7.13 9.97 10.42
CA ILE A 31 -7.35 11.26 9.74
C ILE A 31 -8.85 11.59 9.75
N ALA A 32 -9.70 10.63 9.39
CA ALA A 32 -11.15 10.84 9.34
C ALA A 32 -11.74 11.17 10.72
N GLU A 33 -11.35 10.43 11.77
CA GLU A 33 -11.75 10.67 13.16
C GLU A 33 -11.43 12.11 13.57
N VAL A 34 -10.18 12.55 13.38
CA VAL A 34 -9.75 13.91 13.76
C VAL A 34 -10.48 14.98 12.97
N LEU A 35 -10.57 14.85 11.64
CA LEU A 35 -11.21 15.87 10.81
C LEU A 35 -12.73 15.94 11.03
N SER A 36 -13.35 14.83 11.46
CA SER A 36 -14.78 14.79 11.78
C SER A 36 -15.17 15.63 13.00
N LEU A 37 -14.20 16.09 13.81
CA LEU A 37 -14.45 16.97 14.95
C LEU A 37 -14.90 18.37 14.51
N ASP A 38 -14.49 18.83 13.33
CA ASP A 38 -14.74 20.20 12.85
C ASP A 38 -15.38 20.28 11.45
N HIS A 39 -15.42 19.15 10.73
CA HIS A 39 -15.82 19.10 9.33
C HIS A 39 -16.74 17.92 9.05
N ARG A 40 -17.46 17.98 7.92
CA ARG A 40 -18.23 16.83 7.43
C ARG A 40 -17.29 15.92 6.67
N VAL A 41 -17.11 14.70 7.17
CA VAL A 41 -16.20 13.72 6.59
C VAL A 41 -16.99 12.57 5.97
N ASP A 42 -16.73 12.34 4.68
CA ASP A 42 -17.19 11.16 3.96
C ASP A 42 -16.01 10.20 3.72
N LEU A 43 -16.16 8.94 4.12
CA LEU A 43 -15.29 7.85 3.71
C LEU A 43 -15.71 7.41 2.31
N ILE A 44 -14.86 7.63 1.31
CA ILE A 44 -15.07 7.11 -0.03
C ILE A 44 -14.61 5.65 -0.05
N ALA A 45 -15.52 4.76 -0.43
CA ALA A 45 -15.31 3.31 -0.46
C ALA A 45 -15.82 2.72 -1.78
N HIS A 46 -15.38 1.52 -2.12
CA HIS A 46 -15.85 0.81 -3.32
C HIS A 46 -16.77 -0.38 -3.02
N GLU A 47 -16.99 -0.65 -1.75
CA GLU A 47 -17.93 -1.65 -1.26
C GLU A 47 -18.65 -1.10 -0.01
N PRO A 48 -19.84 -1.62 0.33
CA PRO A 48 -20.50 -1.30 1.58
C PRO A 48 -19.61 -1.64 2.78
N ILE A 49 -19.56 -0.72 3.75
CA ILE A 49 -18.78 -0.87 4.98
C ILE A 49 -19.75 -0.88 6.15
N ASP A 50 -19.63 -1.88 7.01
CA ASP A 50 -20.19 -1.81 8.36
C ASP A 50 -19.30 -0.89 9.21
N LEU A 51 -19.75 0.34 9.43
CA LEU A 51 -19.02 1.34 10.20
C LEU A 51 -18.77 0.90 11.65
N ILE A 52 -19.69 0.14 12.26
CA ILE A 52 -19.54 -0.29 13.66
C ILE A 52 -18.39 -1.29 13.75
N SER A 53 -18.40 -2.30 12.88
CA SER A 53 -17.32 -3.30 12.82
C SER A 53 -15.98 -2.67 12.45
N LEU A 54 -15.96 -1.73 11.50
CA LEU A 54 -14.74 -1.01 11.13
C LEU A 54 -14.20 -0.19 12.32
N GLN A 55 -15.07 0.51 13.03
CA GLN A 55 -14.73 1.30 14.21
C GLN A 55 -14.07 0.45 15.30
N GLU A 56 -14.70 -0.68 15.64
CA GLU A 56 -14.18 -1.62 16.65
C GLU A 56 -12.82 -2.19 16.24
N ARG A 57 -12.68 -2.59 14.98
CA ARG A 57 -11.45 -3.21 14.48
C ARG A 57 -10.28 -2.22 14.39
N LEU A 58 -10.55 -0.97 14.05
CA LEU A 58 -9.51 0.07 13.99
C LEU A 58 -9.24 0.71 15.36
N GLY A 59 -10.13 0.56 16.34
CA GLY A 59 -10.04 1.20 17.65
C GLY A 59 -10.15 2.73 17.56
N LEU A 60 -10.96 3.24 16.65
CA LEU A 60 -11.18 4.67 16.42
C LEU A 60 -12.63 5.05 16.74
N ASP A 61 -12.97 6.34 16.75
CA ASP A 61 -14.34 6.83 16.79
C ASP A 61 -14.74 7.38 15.42
N LEU A 62 -15.48 6.56 14.68
CA LEU A 62 -15.98 6.84 13.34
C LEU A 62 -17.49 7.15 13.37
N SER A 63 -18.07 7.40 14.54
CA SER A 63 -19.50 7.70 14.67
C SER A 63 -19.95 8.99 13.97
N ARG A 64 -18.99 9.89 13.70
CA ARG A 64 -19.20 11.20 13.05
C ARG A 64 -18.99 11.19 11.53
N VAL A 65 -18.56 10.08 10.94
CA VAL A 65 -18.31 9.98 9.50
C VAL A 65 -19.47 9.31 8.77
N ARG A 66 -19.57 9.55 7.46
CA ARG A 66 -20.51 8.85 6.59
C ARG A 66 -19.75 8.04 5.54
N VAL A 67 -20.26 6.87 5.16
CA VAL A 67 -19.71 6.10 4.04
C VAL A 67 -20.41 6.48 2.75
N VAL A 68 -19.62 6.75 1.71
CA VAL A 68 -20.09 6.97 0.35
C VAL A 68 -19.47 5.89 -0.53
N VAL A 69 -20.30 4.92 -0.93
CA VAL A 69 -19.89 3.83 -1.81
C VAL A 69 -19.95 4.32 -3.26
N VAL A 70 -18.83 4.21 -3.97
CA VAL A 70 -18.70 4.59 -5.38
C VAL A 70 -18.30 3.38 -6.22
N ASP A 71 -18.78 3.34 -7.45
CA ASP A 71 -18.39 2.28 -8.39
C ASP A 71 -16.86 2.24 -8.56
N ASP A 72 -16.29 1.05 -8.60
CA ASP A 72 -14.85 0.81 -8.78
C ASP A 72 -14.24 1.52 -10.00
N CYS A 73 -15.05 1.72 -11.05
CA CYS A 73 -14.66 2.36 -12.29
C CYS A 73 -14.97 3.86 -12.32
N GLU A 74 -15.61 4.41 -11.29
CA GLU A 74 -15.85 5.84 -11.21
C GLU A 74 -14.52 6.55 -10.88
N PRO A 75 -14.02 7.45 -11.75
CA PRO A 75 -12.75 8.11 -11.50
C PRO A 75 -12.83 8.96 -10.23
N ILE A 76 -11.89 8.76 -9.31
CA ILE A 76 -11.84 9.51 -8.04
C ILE A 76 -11.70 11.01 -8.31
N GLU A 77 -11.06 11.42 -9.41
CA GLU A 77 -11.04 12.82 -9.85
C GLU A 77 -12.46 13.39 -10.02
N ARG A 78 -13.40 12.61 -10.57
CA ARG A 78 -14.79 13.06 -10.75
C ARG A 78 -15.55 13.06 -9.42
N VAL A 79 -15.41 11.99 -8.62
CA VAL A 79 -16.04 11.87 -7.29
C VAL A 79 -15.63 13.03 -6.37
N SER A 80 -14.33 13.33 -6.34
CA SER A 80 -13.75 14.31 -5.42
C SER A 80 -14.14 15.77 -5.74
N ARG A 81 -14.65 16.09 -6.94
CA ARG A 81 -15.15 17.43 -7.29
C ARG A 81 -16.28 17.95 -6.39
N ALA A 82 -16.99 17.05 -5.70
CA ALA A 82 -18.04 17.42 -4.77
C ALA A 82 -17.53 17.90 -3.39
N TYR A 83 -16.21 17.88 -3.17
CA TYR A 83 -15.58 18.11 -1.88
C TYR A 83 -14.64 19.33 -1.90
N ASP A 84 -14.47 19.94 -0.73
CA ASP A 84 -13.52 21.04 -0.54
C ASP A 84 -12.09 20.51 -0.37
N LEU A 85 -11.94 19.34 0.24
CA LEU A 85 -10.67 18.67 0.50
C LEU A 85 -10.78 17.17 0.22
N LEU A 86 -9.84 16.63 -0.57
CA LEU A 86 -9.61 15.19 -0.71
C LEU A 86 -8.37 14.79 0.08
N ILE A 87 -8.51 13.81 0.96
CA ILE A 87 -7.39 13.01 1.50
C ILE A 87 -7.40 11.68 0.75
N ASN A 88 -6.42 11.46 -0.13
CA ASN A 88 -6.26 10.15 -0.78
C ASN A 88 -5.26 9.32 0.02
N ALA A 89 -5.75 8.29 0.70
CA ALA A 89 -4.96 7.37 1.51
C ALA A 89 -4.81 5.96 0.93
N THR A 90 -5.30 5.75 -0.30
CA THR A 90 -5.24 4.43 -0.94
C THR A 90 -3.81 4.05 -1.32
N TYR A 91 -3.36 2.88 -0.87
CA TYR A 91 -2.05 2.37 -1.24
C TYR A 91 -1.94 2.10 -2.75
N ARG A 92 -0.87 2.64 -3.35
CA ARG A 92 -0.55 2.55 -4.80
C ARG A 92 -1.59 3.16 -5.75
N ASP A 93 -2.51 3.98 -5.25
CA ASP A 93 -3.42 4.71 -6.12
C ASP A 93 -2.68 5.77 -6.95
N THR A 94 -3.19 6.00 -8.16
CA THR A 94 -2.65 7.00 -9.10
C THR A 94 -3.73 7.93 -9.62
N SER A 95 -4.82 8.08 -8.86
CA SER A 95 -5.94 8.93 -9.24
C SER A 95 -5.62 10.39 -8.98
N SER A 96 -6.01 11.25 -9.93
CA SER A 96 -5.95 12.70 -9.76
C SER A 96 -6.98 13.18 -8.75
N ASN A 97 -6.66 14.26 -8.05
CA ASN A 97 -7.58 15.01 -7.23
C ASN A 97 -8.45 15.94 -8.10
N GLY A 98 -9.76 15.93 -7.86
CA GLY A 98 -10.70 16.90 -8.42
C GLY A 98 -11.35 17.81 -7.38
N ALA A 99 -11.09 17.62 -6.08
CA ALA A 99 -11.51 18.53 -5.02
C ALA A 99 -10.74 19.86 -5.11
N ARG A 100 -11.27 20.90 -4.45
CA ARG A 100 -10.62 22.23 -4.44
C ARG A 100 -9.21 22.20 -3.85
N ARG A 101 -9.01 21.39 -2.82
CA ARG A 101 -7.71 21.08 -2.20
C ARG A 101 -7.50 19.57 -2.11
N GLY A 102 -6.26 19.12 -2.07
CA GLY A 102 -5.91 17.71 -2.03
C GLY A 102 -4.62 17.41 -1.27
N ILE A 103 -4.67 16.37 -0.44
CA ILE A 103 -3.51 15.76 0.21
C ILE A 103 -3.42 14.29 -0.23
N SER A 104 -2.28 13.90 -0.80
CA SER A 104 -1.99 12.50 -1.13
C SER A 104 -1.13 11.88 -0.03
N ILE A 105 -1.63 10.83 0.61
CA ILE A 105 -0.88 10.02 1.57
C ILE A 105 -0.16 8.90 0.81
N VAL A 106 1.13 8.77 1.06
CA VAL A 106 2.02 7.79 0.45
C VAL A 106 2.53 6.86 1.54
N HIS A 107 1.90 5.69 1.67
CA HIS A 107 2.36 4.67 2.63
C HIS A 107 3.73 4.11 2.29
N PHE A 108 4.01 3.94 0.98
CA PHE A 108 5.34 3.72 0.44
C PHE A 108 5.32 4.00 -1.08
N PRO A 109 6.32 4.71 -1.63
CA PRO A 109 6.37 4.97 -3.06
C PRO A 109 6.70 3.70 -3.83
N HIS A 110 5.89 3.39 -4.83
CA HIS A 110 6.17 2.32 -5.78
C HIS A 110 6.68 2.92 -7.10
N LEU A 111 7.64 2.25 -7.74
CA LEU A 111 7.91 2.46 -9.16
C LEU A 111 7.55 1.19 -9.92
N PRO A 112 6.77 1.25 -11.02
CA PRO A 112 6.66 0.17 -11.98
C PRO A 112 8.02 -0.29 -12.55
N THR A 113 9.06 0.54 -12.36
CA THR A 113 10.42 0.37 -12.88
C THR A 113 11.47 0.16 -11.79
N ALA A 114 11.10 -0.08 -10.52
CA ALA A 114 12.06 -0.24 -9.42
C ALA A 114 13.11 -1.34 -9.70
N HIS A 115 12.73 -2.36 -10.49
CA HIS A 115 13.60 -3.46 -10.89
C HIS A 115 14.39 -3.20 -12.19
N LEU A 116 14.35 -2.00 -12.77
CA LEU A 116 15.01 -1.69 -14.05
C LEU A 116 16.34 -0.94 -13.84
N ALA A 117 17.37 -1.39 -14.55
CA ALA A 117 18.69 -0.76 -14.56
C ALA A 117 18.64 0.66 -15.16
N PRO A 118 19.53 1.59 -14.73
CA PRO A 118 19.53 2.98 -15.21
C PRO A 118 19.58 3.17 -16.73
N TRP A 119 20.24 2.24 -17.45
CA TRP A 119 20.30 2.26 -18.92
C TRP A 119 18.95 1.92 -19.58
N GLN A 120 18.14 1.06 -18.93
CA GLN A 120 16.79 0.72 -19.39
C GLN A 120 15.88 1.95 -19.28
N VAL A 121 15.95 2.68 -18.17
CA VAL A 121 15.23 3.96 -17.95
C VAL A 121 15.66 5.03 -18.98
N ARG A 122 16.95 5.08 -19.34
CA ARG A 122 17.49 6.02 -20.34
C ARG A 122 17.03 5.68 -21.76
N MET A 123 17.04 4.40 -22.13
CA MET A 123 16.52 3.89 -23.40
C MET A 123 15.02 4.15 -23.55
N MET A 124 14.25 4.01 -22.46
CA MET A 124 12.82 4.36 -22.41
C MET A 124 12.57 5.82 -22.79
N GLY A 125 13.36 6.75 -22.25
CA GLY A 125 13.23 8.19 -22.57
C GLY A 125 13.48 8.53 -24.04
N ILE A 126 14.33 7.76 -24.74
CA ILE A 126 14.69 7.97 -26.15
C ILE A 126 13.57 7.48 -27.08
N LEU A 127 12.94 6.35 -26.75
CA LEU A 127 11.88 5.72 -27.57
C LEU A 127 10.47 6.29 -27.32
N HIS A 128 10.23 6.94 -26.17
CA HIS A 128 8.91 7.44 -25.77
C HIS A 128 8.37 8.59 -26.65
N ARG A 129 9.24 9.50 -27.13
CA ARG A 129 8.82 10.66 -27.96
C ARG A 129 8.33 10.28 -29.37
N PRO A 130 9.03 9.43 -30.16
CA PRO A 130 8.54 8.99 -31.46
C PRO A 130 7.33 8.05 -31.36
N ALA A 131 7.23 7.23 -30.31
CA ALA A 131 6.07 6.39 -30.03
C ALA A 131 4.76 7.20 -29.91
N ARG A 132 4.80 8.33 -29.19
CA ARG A 132 3.62 9.18 -28.97
C ARG A 132 3.07 9.81 -30.25
N ARG A 133 3.93 10.13 -31.23
CA ARG A 133 3.51 10.73 -32.51
C ARG A 133 2.83 9.74 -33.46
N SER A 134 3.11 8.43 -33.35
CA SER A 134 2.54 7.43 -34.25
C SER A 134 1.18 6.86 -33.81
N MET A 135 0.78 7.04 -32.54
CA MET A 135 -0.30 6.25 -31.94
C MET A 135 -1.71 6.87 -32.01
N GLY A 136 -1.89 8.14 -32.38
CA GLY A 136 -3.21 8.79 -32.42
C GLY A 136 -3.86 8.95 -31.02
N PRO A 137 -4.92 9.75 -30.88
CA PRO A 137 -5.59 9.97 -29.60
C PRO A 137 -6.53 8.79 -29.27
N VAL A 138 -6.13 7.96 -28.30
CA VAL A 138 -7.01 6.98 -27.64
C VAL A 138 -6.99 7.25 -26.15
N GLU A 139 -8.17 7.49 -25.58
CA GLU A 139 -8.36 7.74 -24.16
C GLU A 139 -9.13 6.57 -23.54
N PHE A 140 -8.69 6.14 -22.35
CA PHE A 140 -9.44 5.19 -21.53
C PHE A 140 -10.52 6.01 -20.80
N ASP A 141 -11.79 5.76 -21.12
CA ASP A 141 -12.94 6.46 -20.57
C ASP A 141 -13.49 5.66 -19.37
N ALA A 142 -14.72 5.17 -19.42
CA ALA A 142 -15.36 4.43 -18.33
C ALA A 142 -15.01 2.93 -18.30
N GLY A 143 -15.26 2.29 -17.16
CA GLY A 143 -15.22 0.81 -17.05
C GLY A 143 -13.82 0.21 -16.97
N PHE A 144 -12.82 1.02 -16.63
CA PHE A 144 -11.46 0.57 -16.35
C PHE A 144 -11.08 0.85 -14.89
N HIS A 145 -10.54 -0.17 -14.24
CA HIS A 145 -9.87 -0.03 -12.97
C HIS A 145 -8.57 0.79 -13.11
N PRO A 146 -8.07 1.40 -12.01
CA PRO A 146 -6.74 1.99 -11.97
C PRO A 146 -5.66 1.04 -12.51
N ALA A 147 -4.58 1.61 -13.05
CA ALA A 147 -3.56 0.82 -13.71
C ALA A 147 -2.76 -0.02 -12.71
N ASP A 148 -2.81 -1.34 -12.88
CA ASP A 148 -1.98 -2.30 -12.14
C ASP A 148 -0.63 -2.50 -12.84
N VAL A 149 0.34 -2.99 -12.08
CA VAL A 149 1.61 -3.49 -12.63
C VAL A 149 1.67 -4.99 -12.37
N ILE A 150 1.56 -5.78 -13.43
CA ILE A 150 1.68 -7.24 -13.36
C ILE A 150 3.03 -7.62 -13.95
N ARG A 151 3.94 -8.07 -13.08
CA ARG A 151 5.36 -8.34 -13.38
C ARG A 151 6.09 -7.12 -13.93
N TRP A 152 6.08 -6.94 -15.25
CA TRP A 152 6.74 -5.85 -15.99
C TRP A 152 5.79 -5.13 -16.95
N GLN A 153 4.50 -5.48 -16.96
CA GLN A 153 3.48 -4.85 -17.81
C GLN A 153 2.56 -3.99 -16.94
N GLN A 154 2.39 -2.73 -17.34
CA GLN A 154 1.29 -1.92 -16.82
C GLN A 154 0.00 -2.33 -17.55
N VAL A 155 -1.05 -2.65 -16.80
CA VAL A 155 -2.34 -3.10 -17.33
C VAL A 155 -3.47 -2.32 -16.69
N ARG A 156 -4.56 -2.09 -17.43
CA ARG A 156 -5.84 -1.63 -16.90
C ARG A 156 -6.85 -2.73 -17.07
N TRP A 157 -7.39 -3.23 -15.98
CA TRP A 157 -8.47 -4.23 -16.03
C TRP A 157 -9.78 -3.53 -16.37
N THR A 158 -10.58 -4.11 -17.28
CA THR A 158 -11.98 -3.69 -17.42
C THR A 158 -12.80 -4.20 -16.22
N ASN A 159 -13.98 -3.63 -15.96
CA ASN A 159 -14.99 -4.21 -15.05
C ASN A 159 -15.99 -5.14 -15.75
N GLY A 160 -15.64 -5.61 -16.95
CA GLY A 160 -16.53 -6.34 -17.85
C GLY A 160 -17.04 -5.52 -19.02
N ARG A 161 -16.99 -4.18 -18.97
CA ARG A 161 -17.27 -3.29 -20.11
C ARG A 161 -16.37 -2.05 -20.06
N GLY A 162 -15.21 -2.10 -20.71
CA GLY A 162 -14.27 -0.97 -20.78
C GLY A 162 -14.50 -0.10 -22.03
N VAL A 163 -14.63 1.21 -21.87
CA VAL A 163 -14.93 2.16 -22.96
C VAL A 163 -13.67 2.95 -23.35
N LEU A 164 -13.25 2.81 -24.60
CA LEU A 164 -12.16 3.60 -25.18
C LEU A 164 -12.74 4.70 -26.07
N ARG A 165 -12.33 5.95 -25.85
CA ARG A 165 -12.68 7.07 -26.72
C ARG A 165 -11.57 7.31 -27.72
N THR A 166 -11.94 7.45 -28.98
CA THR A 166 -10.99 7.68 -30.07
C THR A 166 -11.46 8.78 -31.01
N THR A 167 -10.50 9.51 -31.59
CA THR A 167 -10.75 10.43 -32.70
C THR A 167 -10.00 9.98 -33.95
N VAL A 168 -10.75 9.66 -35.00
CA VAL A 168 -10.23 9.40 -36.35
C VAL A 168 -10.82 10.45 -37.28
N THR A 169 -10.03 10.94 -38.23
CA THR A 169 -10.49 11.91 -39.24
C THR A 169 -11.76 11.40 -39.93
N PRO A 170 -12.81 12.23 -40.10
CA PRO A 170 -14.06 11.81 -40.73
C PRO A 170 -13.83 11.11 -42.07
N SER A 171 -14.57 10.02 -42.32
CA SER A 171 -14.48 9.20 -43.55
C SER A 171 -13.15 8.47 -43.77
N MET A 172 -12.17 8.62 -42.88
CA MET A 172 -10.94 7.82 -42.87
C MET A 172 -11.14 6.59 -42.00
N THR A 173 -10.77 5.41 -42.50
CA THR A 173 -10.72 4.19 -41.69
C THR A 173 -9.30 3.95 -41.18
N ARG A 174 -9.15 3.75 -39.87
CA ARG A 174 -7.90 3.34 -39.23
C ARG A 174 -8.14 2.12 -38.35
N THR A 175 -7.15 1.24 -38.25
CA THR A 175 -7.23 0.08 -37.37
C THR A 175 -6.75 0.45 -35.97
N LEU A 176 -7.66 0.41 -35.00
CA LEU A 176 -7.33 0.45 -33.58
C LEU A 176 -6.74 -0.89 -33.17
N ARG A 177 -5.58 -0.87 -32.52
CA ARG A 177 -4.91 -2.06 -31.98
C ARG A 177 -5.01 -2.02 -30.46
N ILE A 178 -5.74 -2.96 -29.87
CA ILE A 178 -5.88 -3.12 -28.43
C ILE A 178 -4.99 -4.30 -28.01
N ALA A 179 -3.93 -4.00 -27.26
CA ALA A 179 -3.03 -5.01 -26.75
C ALA A 179 -3.50 -5.47 -25.37
N VAL A 180 -3.74 -6.77 -25.24
CA VAL A 180 -4.30 -7.39 -24.04
C VAL A 180 -3.29 -8.36 -23.45
N ALA A 181 -3.05 -8.25 -22.15
CA ALA A 181 -2.18 -9.19 -21.45
C ALA A 181 -2.82 -10.58 -21.41
N ARG A 182 -2.00 -11.62 -21.47
CA ARG A 182 -2.48 -13.01 -21.49
C ARG A 182 -2.39 -13.69 -20.12
N PHE A 183 -2.10 -12.92 -19.07
CA PHE A 183 -2.12 -13.39 -17.69
C PHE A 183 -3.55 -13.33 -17.17
N LEU A 184 -4.31 -14.40 -17.42
CA LEU A 184 -5.65 -14.60 -16.87
C LEU A 184 -5.51 -15.54 -15.66
N PRO A 185 -5.91 -15.13 -14.43
CA PRO A 185 -5.53 -15.83 -13.19
C PRO A 185 -6.01 -17.27 -13.08
N ASP A 186 -7.15 -17.59 -13.67
CA ASP A 186 -7.74 -18.93 -13.76
C ASP A 186 -7.17 -19.76 -14.93
N GLY A 187 -6.32 -19.15 -15.77
CA GLY A 187 -5.82 -19.76 -16.99
C GLY A 187 -6.89 -20.05 -18.02
N THR A 188 -8.09 -19.47 -17.94
CA THR A 188 -9.17 -19.77 -18.89
C THR A 188 -9.11 -18.84 -20.10
N ASP A 189 -9.47 -19.37 -21.27
CA ASP A 189 -9.60 -18.55 -22.47
C ASP A 189 -10.91 -17.77 -22.39
N ARG A 190 -10.89 -16.48 -22.75
CA ARG A 190 -12.02 -15.58 -22.52
C ARG A 190 -12.58 -14.99 -23.80
N PRO A 191 -13.88 -15.15 -24.07
CA PRO A 191 -14.53 -14.45 -25.18
C PRO A 191 -14.59 -12.96 -24.87
N VAL A 192 -14.24 -12.14 -25.85
CA VAL A 192 -14.29 -10.69 -25.80
C VAL A 192 -15.10 -10.19 -26.97
N ARG A 193 -16.13 -9.39 -26.68
CA ARG A 193 -16.92 -8.71 -27.69
C ARG A 193 -16.45 -7.26 -27.80
N ILE A 194 -16.35 -6.77 -29.03
CA ILE A 194 -16.02 -5.38 -29.31
C ILE A 194 -17.22 -4.73 -29.97
N GLU A 195 -17.71 -3.68 -29.33
CA GLU A 195 -18.77 -2.81 -29.85
C GLU A 195 -18.13 -1.47 -30.26
N VAL A 196 -18.55 -0.90 -31.38
CA VAL A 196 -18.16 0.46 -31.81
C VAL A 196 -19.43 1.26 -32.01
N ASP A 197 -19.56 2.35 -31.25
CA ASP A 197 -20.75 3.22 -31.26
C ASP A 197 -22.06 2.43 -31.12
N GLY A 198 -22.06 1.40 -30.27
CA GLY A 198 -23.20 0.52 -29.98
C GLY A 198 -23.42 -0.63 -30.98
N VAL A 199 -22.55 -0.81 -31.97
CA VAL A 199 -22.64 -1.88 -32.97
C VAL A 199 -21.57 -2.94 -32.75
N ASP A 200 -21.97 -4.21 -32.69
CA ASP A 200 -21.06 -5.36 -32.62
C ASP A 200 -20.18 -5.43 -33.88
N VAL A 201 -18.88 -5.23 -33.71
CA VAL A 201 -17.90 -5.24 -34.82
C VAL A 201 -16.93 -6.41 -34.77
N ALA A 202 -16.69 -7.00 -33.59
CA ALA A 202 -15.84 -8.18 -33.48
C ALA A 202 -16.18 -9.04 -32.26
N SER A 203 -15.94 -10.34 -32.39
CA SER A 203 -15.89 -11.29 -31.27
C SER A 203 -14.57 -12.05 -31.35
N VAL A 204 -13.75 -11.97 -30.31
CA VAL A 204 -12.39 -12.52 -30.27
C VAL A 204 -12.19 -13.26 -28.97
N THR A 205 -11.64 -14.47 -29.04
CA THR A 205 -11.22 -15.20 -27.85
C THR A 205 -9.80 -14.79 -27.46
N VAL A 206 -9.63 -14.26 -26.26
CA VAL A 206 -8.32 -13.98 -25.66
C VAL A 206 -7.82 -15.26 -24.99
N VAL A 207 -6.73 -15.80 -25.53
CA VAL A 207 -6.17 -17.09 -25.11
C VAL A 207 -5.23 -16.87 -23.93
N ALA A 208 -5.49 -17.54 -22.81
CA ALA A 208 -4.63 -17.45 -21.64
C ALA A 208 -3.22 -17.98 -21.94
N ALA A 209 -2.21 -17.41 -21.29
CA ALA A 209 -0.83 -17.83 -21.46
C ALA A 209 -0.58 -19.18 -20.76
N ARG A 210 -0.10 -20.17 -21.52
CA ARG A 210 0.26 -21.52 -21.02
C ARG A 210 1.73 -21.61 -20.57
N ASN A 211 2.55 -20.61 -20.89
CA ASN A 211 3.97 -20.58 -20.53
C ASN A 211 4.50 -19.14 -20.40
N ARG A 212 5.71 -19.00 -19.84
CA ARG A 212 6.38 -17.69 -19.62
C ARG A 212 6.57 -16.88 -20.90
N LEU A 213 6.82 -17.53 -22.04
CA LEU A 213 7.03 -16.84 -23.32
C LEU A 213 5.74 -16.23 -23.85
N GLN A 214 4.60 -16.92 -23.67
CA GLN A 214 3.27 -16.41 -24.01
C GLN A 214 2.84 -15.29 -23.07
N MET A 215 3.22 -15.33 -21.79
CA MET A 215 2.97 -14.24 -20.83
C MET A 215 3.69 -12.95 -21.24
N LEU A 216 4.86 -13.05 -21.88
CA LEU A 216 5.63 -11.89 -22.37
C LEU A 216 4.98 -11.20 -23.57
N ARG A 217 4.08 -11.85 -24.31
CA ARG A 217 3.53 -11.37 -25.58
C ARG A 217 2.03 -11.08 -25.47
N PRO A 218 1.62 -9.80 -25.44
CA PRO A 218 0.21 -9.43 -25.48
C PRO A 218 -0.48 -9.98 -26.74
N GLN A 219 -1.74 -10.37 -26.62
CA GLN A 219 -2.60 -10.64 -27.76
C GLN A 219 -3.12 -9.31 -28.31
N ILE A 220 -3.10 -9.13 -29.63
CA ILE A 220 -3.58 -7.91 -30.27
C ILE A 220 -4.97 -8.14 -30.86
N ILE A 221 -5.93 -7.36 -30.39
CA ILE A 221 -7.26 -7.24 -31.00
C ILE A 221 -7.20 -6.06 -31.97
N SER A 222 -7.56 -6.29 -33.23
CA SER A 222 -7.54 -5.27 -34.29
C SER A 222 -8.97 -4.90 -34.66
N VAL A 223 -9.32 -3.63 -34.53
CA VAL A 223 -10.69 -3.13 -34.70
C VAL A 223 -10.67 -2.03 -35.77
N PRO A 224 -11.36 -2.17 -36.92
CA PRO A 224 -11.46 -1.10 -37.89
C PRO A 224 -12.38 0.01 -37.36
N ILE A 225 -11.89 1.25 -37.31
CA ILE A 225 -12.64 2.43 -36.87
C ILE A 225 -12.72 3.39 -38.05
N THR A 226 -13.94 3.70 -38.49
CA THR A 226 -14.20 4.73 -39.49
C THR A 226 -14.57 6.03 -38.78
N GLY A 227 -13.83 7.11 -39.05
CA GLY A 227 -14.02 8.37 -38.34
C GLY A 227 -15.38 9.00 -38.60
N VAL A 228 -16.01 9.48 -37.52
CA VAL A 228 -17.26 10.24 -37.51
C VAL A 228 -17.07 11.58 -36.76
N ARG A 229 -17.94 12.57 -36.99
CA ARG A 229 -17.91 13.83 -36.22
C ARG A 229 -18.25 13.53 -34.76
N GLY A 230 -17.38 13.95 -33.84
CA GLY A 230 -17.53 13.70 -32.39
C GLY A 230 -16.64 12.59 -31.83
N GLY A 231 -15.94 11.83 -32.69
CA GLY A 231 -15.17 10.65 -32.30
C GLY A 231 -16.03 9.40 -32.18
N SER A 232 -15.40 8.26 -31.91
CA SER A 232 -16.07 6.97 -31.71
C SER A 232 -15.79 6.42 -30.33
N LEU A 233 -16.76 5.70 -29.78
CA LEU A 233 -16.65 4.91 -28.56
C LEU A 233 -16.42 3.46 -28.94
N VAL A 234 -15.36 2.86 -28.41
CA VAL A 234 -15.04 1.45 -28.60
C VAL A 234 -15.19 0.75 -27.26
N GLU A 235 -16.19 -0.11 -27.14
CA GLU A 235 -16.46 -0.85 -25.91
C GLU A 235 -15.87 -2.25 -26.00
N VAL A 236 -15.14 -2.62 -24.96
CA VAL A 236 -14.50 -3.92 -24.80
C VAL A 236 -15.26 -4.68 -23.72
N VAL A 237 -16.10 -5.61 -24.14
CA VAL A 237 -16.99 -6.37 -23.27
C VAL A 237 -16.42 -7.77 -23.02
N SER A 238 -16.31 -8.17 -21.77
CA SER A 238 -15.83 -9.49 -21.37
C SER A 238 -16.54 -9.99 -20.12
N GLU A 239 -16.52 -11.30 -19.92
CA GLU A 239 -16.82 -11.85 -18.59
C GLU A 239 -15.81 -11.37 -17.55
N THR A 240 -16.20 -11.48 -16.29
CA THR A 240 -15.48 -10.96 -15.13
C THR A 240 -15.29 -12.03 -14.08
N PHE A 241 -14.29 -11.86 -13.24
CA PHE A 241 -14.04 -12.67 -12.05
C PHE A 241 -13.64 -11.76 -10.89
N VAL A 242 -13.67 -12.31 -9.68
CA VAL A 242 -13.16 -11.66 -8.49
C VAL A 242 -11.91 -12.43 -8.04
N PRO A 243 -10.72 -11.82 -7.99
CA PRO A 243 -9.49 -12.53 -7.62
C PRO A 243 -9.54 -13.20 -6.25
N ASP A 244 -10.17 -12.56 -5.26
CA ASP A 244 -10.27 -13.08 -3.90
C ASP A 244 -10.96 -14.45 -3.84
N ASP A 245 -12.02 -14.65 -4.63
CA ASP A 245 -12.77 -15.92 -4.71
C ASP A 245 -11.90 -17.12 -5.13
N THR A 246 -10.79 -16.85 -5.83
CA THR A 246 -9.88 -17.88 -6.37
C THR A 246 -8.56 -17.98 -5.63
N SER A 247 -8.10 -16.90 -5.01
CA SER A 247 -6.73 -16.78 -4.50
C SER A 247 -6.63 -16.36 -3.03
N GLY A 248 -7.72 -15.93 -2.40
CA GLY A 248 -7.72 -15.45 -1.01
C GLY A 248 -6.80 -14.26 -0.76
N ASN A 249 -6.52 -13.48 -1.82
CA ASN A 249 -5.56 -12.38 -1.78
C ASN A 249 -6.17 -11.05 -1.29
N GLY A 250 -7.48 -11.03 -1.00
CA GLY A 250 -8.24 -9.85 -0.57
C GLY A 250 -8.63 -8.89 -1.69
N ASP A 251 -8.28 -9.15 -2.96
CA ASP A 251 -8.66 -8.30 -4.09
C ASP A 251 -10.07 -8.65 -4.57
N ARG A 252 -11.04 -7.84 -4.13
CA ARG A 252 -12.47 -8.04 -4.42
C ARG A 252 -12.96 -7.35 -5.69
N ARG A 253 -12.06 -6.73 -6.46
CA ARG A 253 -12.44 -6.05 -7.69
C ARG A 253 -13.03 -7.03 -8.69
N ARG A 254 -14.08 -6.60 -9.38
CA ARG A 254 -14.64 -7.33 -10.51
C ARG A 254 -13.76 -7.08 -11.75
N LEU A 255 -12.85 -8.00 -12.04
CA LEU A 255 -11.85 -7.85 -13.11
C LEU A 255 -12.30 -8.60 -14.38
N GLY A 256 -12.28 -7.89 -15.51
CA GLY A 256 -12.55 -8.41 -16.84
C GLY A 256 -11.27 -8.65 -17.63
N LEU A 257 -11.05 -7.81 -18.65
CA LEU A 257 -9.95 -7.94 -19.59
C LEU A 257 -8.76 -7.04 -19.22
N PRO A 258 -7.52 -7.55 -19.13
CA PRO A 258 -6.35 -6.75 -18.79
C PRO A 258 -5.78 -6.05 -20.04
N VAL A 259 -6.18 -4.80 -20.27
CA VAL A 259 -5.72 -3.99 -21.41
C VAL A 259 -4.37 -3.35 -21.09
N VAL A 260 -3.32 -3.73 -21.81
CA VAL A 260 -1.99 -3.15 -21.69
C VAL A 260 -1.95 -1.76 -22.33
N ARG A 261 -2.49 -1.63 -23.54
CA ARG A 261 -2.51 -0.38 -24.31
C ARG A 261 -3.49 -0.45 -25.48
N ALA A 262 -3.89 0.71 -25.99
CA ALA A 262 -4.65 0.85 -27.22
C ALA A 262 -4.09 2.00 -28.08
N GLY A 263 -4.12 1.88 -29.42
CA GLY A 263 -3.65 2.93 -30.34
C GLY A 263 -3.73 2.57 -31.82
N PHE A 264 -3.54 3.55 -32.70
CA PHE A 264 -3.67 3.43 -34.17
C PHE A 264 -2.34 3.26 -34.92
N GLY A 265 -1.26 2.87 -34.22
CA GLY A 265 0.07 2.77 -34.82
C GLY A 265 0.17 1.66 -35.87
N SER A 266 0.86 1.95 -36.98
CA SER A 266 1.24 0.98 -38.02
C SER A 266 2.77 0.98 -38.22
N GLY A 267 3.34 -0.18 -38.61
CA GLY A 267 4.77 -0.32 -38.96
C GLY A 267 5.66 -1.01 -37.91
N PRO A 268 6.97 -1.18 -38.21
CA PRO A 268 7.93 -1.93 -37.37
C PRO A 268 8.14 -1.33 -35.98
N LEU A 269 8.14 0.00 -35.87
CA LEU A 269 8.27 0.70 -34.58
C LEU A 269 7.02 0.48 -33.71
N ALA A 270 5.82 0.51 -34.31
CA ALA A 270 4.60 0.18 -33.59
C ALA A 270 4.66 -1.27 -33.07
N ARG A 271 5.07 -2.24 -33.91
CA ARG A 271 5.28 -3.66 -33.57
C ARG A 271 6.31 -3.87 -32.45
N LEU A 272 7.43 -3.13 -32.48
CA LEU A 272 8.44 -3.16 -31.43
C LEU A 272 7.89 -2.62 -30.11
N LEU A 273 7.15 -1.52 -30.14
CA LEU A 273 6.51 -0.94 -28.95
C LEU A 273 5.40 -1.85 -28.38
N GLU A 274 4.83 -2.78 -29.14
CA GLU A 274 3.87 -3.79 -28.63
C GLU A 274 4.53 -4.88 -27.79
N LEU A 275 5.80 -5.18 -28.08
CA LEU A 275 6.58 -6.21 -27.39
C LEU A 275 7.29 -5.68 -26.15
N VAL A 276 7.47 -4.35 -26.08
CA VAL A 276 8.22 -3.70 -25.00
C VAL A 276 7.29 -2.79 -24.22
N SER A 277 6.33 -3.38 -23.50
CA SER A 277 5.40 -2.69 -22.59
C SER A 277 6.13 -1.86 -21.51
N LEU A 278 7.40 -2.19 -21.26
CA LEU A 278 8.32 -1.43 -20.41
C LEU A 278 8.61 -0.02 -20.93
N LEU A 279 8.57 0.24 -22.24
CA LEU A 279 8.84 1.57 -22.82
C LEU A 279 7.70 2.58 -22.62
N ALA A 280 6.52 2.08 -22.24
CA ALA A 280 5.40 2.87 -21.76
C ALA A 280 5.44 3.02 -20.22
N GLY A 281 6.65 3.08 -19.63
CA GLY A 281 6.78 3.41 -18.22
C GLY A 281 6.10 4.73 -17.87
N PRO A 282 5.83 4.96 -16.58
CA PRO A 282 5.04 6.09 -16.12
C PRO A 282 5.53 7.36 -16.80
N ARG A 283 4.57 8.10 -17.37
CA ARG A 283 4.79 9.43 -17.97
C ARG A 283 5.81 10.15 -17.09
N ARG A 284 6.95 10.58 -17.66
CA ARG A 284 7.83 11.53 -16.98
C ARG A 284 6.93 12.66 -16.48
N GLY A 285 6.78 12.78 -15.16
CA GLY A 285 5.98 13.83 -14.52
C GLY A 285 4.92 13.40 -13.51
N LEU A 286 4.62 12.11 -13.28
CA LEU A 286 3.58 11.65 -12.32
C LEU A 286 2.39 12.64 -12.20
N PRO A 287 1.73 12.99 -13.32
CA PRO A 287 0.91 14.20 -13.42
C PRO A 287 -0.33 14.20 -12.50
N TRP A 288 -0.74 13.02 -12.02
CA TRP A 288 -1.78 12.90 -11.00
C TRP A 288 -1.32 13.51 -9.67
N LEU A 289 -0.03 13.42 -9.29
CA LEU A 289 0.50 14.07 -8.09
C LEU A 289 0.47 15.60 -8.20
N ASP A 290 0.57 16.14 -9.42
CA ASP A 290 0.55 17.59 -9.64
C ASP A 290 -0.86 18.19 -9.37
N SER A 291 -1.88 17.35 -9.20
CA SER A 291 -3.24 17.78 -8.80
C SER A 291 -3.44 17.89 -7.27
N TYR A 292 -2.45 17.50 -6.47
CA TYR A 292 -2.49 17.59 -5.01
C TYR A 292 -1.65 18.76 -4.50
N ASP A 293 -2.15 19.48 -3.49
CA ASP A 293 -1.42 20.57 -2.86
C ASP A 293 -0.27 20.07 -1.98
N ARG A 294 -0.40 18.85 -1.43
CA ARG A 294 0.59 18.19 -0.58
C ARG A 294 0.70 16.70 -0.85
N ILE A 295 1.94 16.22 -0.71
CA ILE A 295 2.30 14.80 -0.74
C ILE A 295 2.88 14.48 0.63
N VAL A 296 2.30 13.52 1.33
CA VAL A 296 2.59 13.23 2.73
C VAL A 296 2.94 11.76 2.88
N ALA A 297 4.05 11.45 3.52
CA ALA A 297 4.40 10.09 3.88
C ALA A 297 4.11 9.85 5.37
N ASN A 298 3.83 8.59 5.70
CA ASN A 298 3.67 8.12 7.08
C ASN A 298 5.01 8.05 7.84
N SER A 299 6.15 8.19 7.17
CA SER A 299 7.46 8.22 7.82
C SER A 299 8.46 9.03 7.02
N GLY A 300 9.52 9.48 7.68
CA GLY A 300 10.70 10.06 7.05
C GLY A 300 11.41 9.07 6.11
N TYR A 301 11.39 7.78 6.44
CA TYR A 301 11.88 6.73 5.54
C TYR A 301 11.09 6.70 4.22
N GLY A 302 9.75 6.69 4.30
CA GLY A 302 8.88 6.77 3.13
C GLY A 302 9.12 8.06 2.33
N ALA A 303 9.21 9.21 3.01
CA ALA A 303 9.48 10.50 2.37
C ALA A 303 10.84 10.55 1.64
N GLN A 304 11.88 9.93 2.21
CA GLN A 304 13.18 9.80 1.55
C GLN A 304 13.07 9.03 0.23
N TRP A 305 12.31 7.93 0.23
CA TRP A 305 12.07 7.16 -0.98
C TRP A 305 11.16 7.89 -1.97
N VAL A 306 10.20 8.70 -1.51
CA VAL A 306 9.39 9.54 -2.41
C VAL A 306 10.31 10.52 -3.14
N ARG A 307 11.23 11.16 -2.41
CA ARG A 307 12.22 12.04 -3.01
C ARG A 307 13.14 11.31 -3.99
N ARG A 308 13.61 10.11 -3.64
CA ARG A 308 14.55 9.33 -4.46
C ARG A 308 13.89 8.75 -5.72
N LEU A 309 12.68 8.21 -5.60
CA LEU A 309 12.00 7.49 -6.68
C LEU A 309 11.14 8.41 -7.54
N TRP A 310 10.45 9.37 -6.92
CA TRP A 310 9.47 10.22 -7.60
C TRP A 310 10.00 11.64 -7.85
N ASN A 311 11.15 12.02 -7.26
CA ASN A 311 11.72 13.36 -7.33
C ASN A 311 10.66 14.44 -6.98
N ARG A 312 9.96 14.21 -5.88
CA ARG A 312 8.96 15.10 -5.31
C ARG A 312 9.31 15.44 -3.87
N ARG A 313 8.94 16.66 -3.45
CA ARG A 313 8.95 17.02 -2.03
C ARG A 313 7.82 16.24 -1.36
N CYS A 314 8.09 15.76 -0.16
CA CYS A 314 7.15 14.98 0.62
C CYS A 314 7.28 15.41 2.08
N GLU A 315 6.16 15.79 2.67
CA GLU A 315 6.07 16.08 4.10
C GLU A 315 5.84 14.77 4.87
N VAL A 316 6.04 14.80 6.18
CA VAL A 316 5.87 13.62 7.03
C VAL A 316 4.75 13.89 8.03
N LEU A 317 3.76 13.02 8.05
CA LEU A 317 2.76 12.93 9.10
C LEU A 317 2.82 11.51 9.65
N VAL A 318 3.57 11.33 10.73
CA VAL A 318 3.70 10.01 11.38
C VAL A 318 2.34 9.50 11.88
N PRO A 319 2.07 8.18 11.88
CA PRO A 319 0.81 7.62 12.35
C PRO A 319 0.44 8.02 13.77
N ALA A 320 -0.86 8.10 14.02
CA ALA A 320 -1.42 8.13 15.37
C ALA A 320 -1.19 6.77 16.05
N VAL A 321 -0.36 6.72 17.09
CA VAL A 321 -0.14 5.50 17.85
C VAL A 321 -0.97 5.53 19.14
N THR A 322 -1.79 4.49 19.32
CA THR A 322 -2.50 4.24 20.58
C THR A 322 -1.49 3.91 21.66
N GLN A 323 -1.37 4.77 22.67
CA GLN A 323 -0.48 4.53 23.79
C GLN A 323 -1.01 3.37 24.63
N ARG A 324 -0.12 2.49 25.07
CA ARG A 324 -0.39 1.34 25.93
C ARG A 324 -0.02 1.71 27.37
N GLN A 325 -0.80 1.21 28.32
CA GLN A 325 -0.51 1.44 29.74
C GLN A 325 0.66 0.56 30.19
N GLY A 326 1.56 1.13 30.99
CA GLY A 326 2.61 0.37 31.65
C GLY A 326 2.06 -0.49 32.79
N GLY A 327 2.78 -1.55 33.13
CA GLY A 327 2.46 -2.42 34.26
C GLY A 327 3.71 -2.93 34.97
N GLU A 328 3.52 -3.93 35.82
CA GLU A 328 4.63 -4.62 36.48
C GLU A 328 5.46 -5.39 35.45
N LYS A 329 6.76 -5.07 35.37
CA LYS A 329 7.65 -5.64 34.36
C LYS A 329 8.13 -7.04 34.73
N ARG A 330 8.01 -7.94 33.78
CA ARG A 330 8.51 -9.33 33.82
C ARG A 330 9.67 -9.49 32.84
N ARG A 331 10.42 -10.58 33.00
CA ARG A 331 11.56 -10.96 32.13
C ARG A 331 11.10 -11.50 30.78
N ILE A 332 10.35 -10.68 30.06
CA ILE A 332 9.75 -10.99 28.77
C ILE A 332 10.39 -10.12 27.69
N ILE A 333 10.80 -10.76 26.60
CA ILE A 333 11.11 -10.16 25.32
C ILE A 333 9.86 -10.31 24.44
N LEU A 334 9.29 -9.20 23.98
CA LEU A 334 8.08 -9.19 23.17
C LEU A 334 8.39 -8.81 21.72
N SER A 335 7.70 -9.42 20.76
CA SER A 335 7.62 -8.93 19.38
C SER A 335 6.19 -9.09 18.86
N VAL A 336 5.65 -8.03 18.24
CA VAL A 336 4.27 -8.00 17.75
C VAL A 336 4.22 -7.74 16.25
N GLY A 337 3.55 -8.64 15.53
CA GLY A 337 3.18 -8.46 14.13
C GLY A 337 2.78 -9.77 13.46
N ARG A 338 2.03 -9.65 12.36
CA ARG A 338 1.51 -10.79 11.59
C ARG A 338 2.61 -11.80 11.24
N PHE A 339 2.29 -13.07 11.34
CA PHE A 339 3.14 -14.15 10.89
C PHE A 339 3.00 -14.26 9.38
N PHE A 340 4.03 -13.86 8.64
CA PHE A 340 4.09 -14.12 7.21
C PHE A 340 5.51 -14.28 6.70
N ALA A 341 5.61 -15.05 5.62
CA ALA A 341 6.88 -15.46 5.03
C ALA A 341 7.64 -14.26 4.43
N PRO A 342 8.97 -14.15 4.58
CA PRO A 342 9.78 -13.03 4.07
C PRO A 342 9.68 -12.79 2.56
N GLU A 343 9.30 -13.79 1.78
CA GLU A 343 9.10 -13.67 0.33
C GLU A 343 7.92 -12.75 -0.01
N ARG A 344 7.01 -12.50 0.93
CA ARG A 344 5.75 -11.76 0.72
C ARG A 344 5.77 -10.31 1.22
N GLY A 345 6.92 -9.80 1.68
CA GLY A 345 7.11 -8.38 1.98
C GLY A 345 7.92 -8.15 3.25
N HIS A 346 7.56 -7.10 4.01
CA HIS A 346 8.22 -6.65 5.24
C HIS A 346 7.94 -7.55 6.45
N SER A 347 8.27 -8.85 6.35
CA SER A 347 8.12 -9.82 7.44
C SER A 347 8.77 -9.32 8.73
N LYS A 348 8.21 -9.69 9.88
CA LYS A 348 8.82 -9.34 11.17
C LYS A 348 10.06 -10.18 11.49
N LYS A 349 10.35 -11.22 10.71
CA LYS A 349 11.52 -12.11 10.90
C LYS A 349 11.44 -12.87 12.24
N GLN A 350 10.24 -13.35 12.58
CA GLN A 350 9.98 -14.09 13.83
C GLN A 350 10.82 -15.36 13.92
N LEU A 351 10.98 -16.10 12.81
CA LEU A 351 11.81 -17.30 12.77
C LEU A 351 13.27 -17.01 13.14
N GLU A 352 13.82 -15.92 12.61
CA GLU A 352 15.17 -15.45 12.91
C GLU A 352 15.30 -15.01 14.37
N MET A 353 14.27 -14.36 14.93
CA MET A 353 14.22 -14.03 16.36
C MET A 353 14.23 -15.28 17.25
N VAL A 354 13.43 -16.31 16.94
CA VAL A 354 13.44 -17.57 17.71
C VAL A 354 14.83 -18.21 17.66
N ARG A 355 15.47 -18.26 16.49
CA ARG A 355 16.84 -18.79 16.34
C ARG A 355 17.87 -17.97 17.10
N ALA A 356 17.73 -16.65 17.14
CA ALA A 356 18.58 -15.79 17.97
C ALA A 356 18.36 -16.11 19.46
N PHE A 357 17.10 -16.17 19.90
CA PHE A 357 16.75 -16.45 21.28
C PHE A 357 17.21 -17.83 21.77
N ALA A 358 17.21 -18.85 20.90
CA ALA A 358 17.79 -20.17 21.19
C ALA A 358 19.26 -20.12 21.62
N ARG A 359 20.01 -19.09 21.18
CA ARG A 359 21.40 -18.85 21.58
C ARG A 359 21.53 -18.06 22.87
N LEU A 360 20.47 -17.34 23.26
CA LEU A 360 20.42 -16.50 24.46
C LEU A 360 19.89 -17.26 25.68
N SER A 361 18.87 -18.10 25.49
CA SER A 361 18.14 -18.77 26.57
C SER A 361 19.00 -19.67 27.48
N PRO A 362 20.10 -20.32 27.02
CA PRO A 362 20.94 -21.09 27.95
C PRO A 362 21.67 -20.22 28.98
N GLU A 363 21.98 -18.97 28.64
CA GLU A 363 22.63 -17.99 29.52
C GLU A 363 21.61 -17.26 30.41
N HIS A 364 20.35 -17.20 29.97
CA HIS A 364 19.25 -16.47 30.61
C HIS A 364 17.96 -17.31 30.64
N PRO A 365 17.93 -18.43 31.40
CA PRO A 365 16.83 -19.39 31.40
C PRO A 365 15.53 -18.86 32.04
N ASP A 366 15.61 -17.73 32.72
CA ASP A 366 14.55 -17.01 33.39
C ASP A 366 13.85 -15.97 32.50
N TRP A 367 14.31 -15.81 31.26
CA TRP A 367 13.69 -14.95 30.26
C TRP A 367 12.84 -15.75 29.28
N GLU A 368 11.73 -15.15 28.84
CA GLU A 368 10.81 -15.73 27.86
C GLU A 368 10.71 -14.84 26.61
N LEU A 369 10.60 -15.45 25.42
CA LEU A 369 10.30 -14.74 24.18
C LEU A 369 8.82 -14.92 23.81
N HIS A 370 8.09 -13.82 23.74
CA HIS A 370 6.67 -13.80 23.37
C HIS A 370 6.50 -13.24 21.97
N LEU A 371 5.92 -14.04 21.07
CA LEU A 371 5.64 -13.65 19.69
C LEU A 371 4.14 -13.57 19.49
N VAL A 372 3.64 -12.38 19.12
CA VAL A 372 2.20 -12.13 19.00
C VAL A 372 1.85 -11.70 17.59
N GLY A 373 0.80 -12.29 17.00
CA GLY A 373 0.34 -11.87 15.69
C GLY A 373 -0.79 -12.72 15.11
N GLY A 374 -1.49 -12.17 14.13
CA GLY A 374 -2.40 -12.96 13.29
C GLY A 374 -1.64 -13.82 12.28
N CYS A 375 -2.26 -14.91 11.87
CA CYS A 375 -1.79 -15.78 10.79
C CYS A 375 -2.95 -15.97 9.80
N ALA A 376 -2.72 -15.65 8.52
CA ALA A 376 -3.69 -15.98 7.47
C ALA A 376 -3.53 -17.45 7.06
N PRO A 377 -4.55 -18.12 6.49
CA PRO A 377 -4.44 -19.52 6.11
C PRO A 377 -3.23 -19.85 5.21
N GLN A 378 -2.89 -18.95 4.28
CA GLN A 378 -1.72 -19.08 3.40
C GLN A 378 -0.37 -18.93 4.12
N ASP A 379 -0.37 -18.42 5.35
CA ASP A 379 0.80 -18.16 6.19
C ASP A 379 1.11 -19.29 7.18
N GLU A 380 0.22 -20.25 7.33
CA GLU A 380 0.37 -21.35 8.28
C GLU A 380 1.71 -22.12 8.12
N PRO A 381 2.25 -22.37 6.91
CA PRO A 381 3.56 -23.02 6.77
C PRO A 381 4.72 -22.24 7.40
N TYR A 382 4.66 -20.90 7.38
CA TYR A 382 5.67 -20.06 8.02
C TYR A 382 5.52 -20.12 9.54
N LEU A 383 4.30 -19.99 10.06
CA LEU A 383 4.02 -20.12 11.48
C LEU A 383 4.46 -21.48 12.03
N GLU A 384 4.21 -22.56 11.30
CA GLU A 384 4.68 -23.90 11.66
C GLU A 384 6.21 -24.00 11.72
N SER A 385 6.91 -23.32 10.83
CA SER A 385 8.38 -23.24 10.88
C SER A 385 8.87 -22.49 12.12
N VAL A 386 8.14 -21.46 12.56
CA VAL A 386 8.41 -20.73 13.81
C VAL A 386 8.14 -21.62 15.02
N ARG A 387 7.02 -22.35 15.05
CA ARG A 387 6.68 -23.30 16.13
C ARG A 387 7.74 -24.38 16.30
N ARG A 388 8.17 -25.01 15.20
CA ARG A 388 9.24 -26.03 15.25
C ARG A 388 10.56 -25.48 15.77
N ALA A 389 10.93 -24.27 15.38
CA ALA A 389 12.15 -23.63 15.88
C ALA A 389 12.06 -23.28 17.38
N ALA A 390 10.85 -23.16 17.92
CA ALA A 390 10.57 -22.84 19.31
C ALA A 390 10.50 -24.07 20.23
N GLU A 391 10.45 -25.29 19.69
CA GLU A 391 10.35 -26.53 20.48
C GLU A 391 11.50 -26.64 21.50
N GLY A 392 11.14 -26.84 22.77
CA GLY A 392 12.10 -26.98 23.88
C GLY A 392 12.72 -25.65 24.37
N LEU A 393 12.27 -24.49 23.85
CA LEU A 393 12.72 -23.17 24.29
C LEU A 393 11.63 -22.45 25.09
N PRO A 394 11.98 -21.48 25.96
CA PRO A 394 11.01 -20.62 26.64
C PRO A 394 10.44 -19.56 25.68
N VAL A 395 9.74 -20.02 24.65
CA VAL A 395 9.13 -19.20 23.60
C VAL A 395 7.62 -19.45 23.60
N VAL A 396 6.84 -18.38 23.74
CA VAL A 396 5.37 -18.43 23.73
C VAL A 396 4.83 -17.75 22.47
N ILE A 397 4.03 -18.46 21.69
CA ILE A 397 3.47 -17.97 20.42
C ILE A 397 1.97 -17.73 20.59
N HIS A 398 1.57 -16.47 20.49
CA HIS A 398 0.19 -15.99 20.68
C HIS A 398 -0.44 -15.68 19.32
N VAL A 399 -1.19 -16.64 18.78
CA VAL A 399 -1.85 -16.48 17.48
C VAL A 399 -3.26 -15.93 17.67
N GLY A 400 -3.52 -14.73 17.16
CA GLY A 400 -4.83 -14.10 17.29
C GLY A 400 -5.17 -13.67 18.73
N ALA A 401 -4.17 -13.21 19.49
CA ALA A 401 -4.35 -12.70 20.85
C ALA A 401 -5.47 -11.65 20.92
N SER A 402 -6.25 -11.69 22.01
CA SER A 402 -7.28 -10.68 22.26
C SER A 402 -6.64 -9.31 22.55
N GLY A 403 -7.43 -8.23 22.44
CA GLY A 403 -6.95 -6.88 22.79
C GLY A 403 -6.44 -6.80 24.23
N ALA A 404 -7.16 -7.40 25.19
CA ALA A 404 -6.78 -7.43 26.60
C ALA A 404 -5.50 -8.24 26.86
N GLU A 405 -5.32 -9.36 26.17
CA GLU A 405 -4.09 -10.16 26.25
C GLU A 405 -2.90 -9.41 25.66
N LEU A 406 -3.08 -8.74 24.52
CA LEU A 406 -2.04 -7.90 23.92
C LEU A 406 -1.65 -6.73 24.83
N ASP A 407 -2.62 -6.08 25.48
CA ASP A 407 -2.37 -5.02 26.46
C ASP A 407 -1.56 -5.53 27.66
N ALA A 408 -1.91 -6.70 28.20
CA ALA A 408 -1.16 -7.33 29.28
C ALA A 408 0.28 -7.65 28.87
N LEU A 409 0.48 -8.23 27.67
CA LEU A 409 1.81 -8.55 27.15
C LEU A 409 2.69 -7.30 26.99
N TYR A 410 2.14 -6.20 26.47
CA TYR A 410 2.87 -4.92 26.41
C TYR A 410 3.20 -4.37 27.81
N ALA A 411 2.23 -4.42 28.73
CA ALA A 411 2.40 -3.95 30.09
C ALA A 411 3.50 -4.73 30.85
N GLU A 412 3.57 -6.05 30.64
CA GLU A 412 4.51 -6.95 31.32
C GLU A 412 5.90 -6.99 30.65
N ALA A 413 6.02 -6.78 29.33
CA ALA A 413 7.29 -6.92 28.63
C ALA A 413 8.34 -5.88 29.06
N SER A 414 9.56 -6.36 29.34
CA SER A 414 10.72 -5.52 29.67
C SER A 414 11.50 -5.09 28.42
N ILE A 415 11.55 -5.93 27.39
CA ILE A 415 12.30 -5.70 26.15
C ILE A 415 11.35 -5.92 24.98
N TYR A 416 11.50 -5.13 23.92
CA TYR A 416 10.80 -5.30 22.66
C TYR A 416 11.78 -5.53 21.52
N TRP A 417 11.59 -6.59 20.74
CA TRP A 417 12.39 -6.90 19.55
C TRP A 417 11.63 -6.54 18.27
N HIS A 418 12.35 -5.96 17.30
CA HIS A 418 11.82 -5.72 15.96
C HIS A 418 12.91 -5.95 14.90
N ALA A 419 12.71 -6.95 14.04
CA ALA A 419 13.74 -7.43 13.11
C ALA A 419 13.39 -7.29 11.63
N THR A 420 12.34 -6.55 11.25
CA THR A 420 12.02 -6.34 9.84
C THR A 420 13.18 -5.68 9.10
N GLY A 421 13.57 -6.27 7.97
CA GLY A 421 14.72 -5.85 7.17
C GLY A 421 16.02 -6.61 7.50
N LEU A 422 16.04 -7.47 8.54
CA LEU A 422 17.20 -8.31 8.83
C LEU A 422 17.52 -9.25 7.65
N GLY A 423 18.76 -9.15 7.15
CA GLY A 423 19.26 -9.96 6.04
C GLY A 423 18.78 -9.52 4.66
N GLU A 424 18.10 -8.38 4.53
CA GLU A 424 17.58 -7.85 3.26
C GLU A 424 18.51 -6.80 2.65
N ASP A 425 18.54 -6.71 1.32
CA ASP A 425 19.17 -5.58 0.61
C ASP A 425 18.19 -4.40 0.52
N LEU A 426 18.22 -3.53 1.52
CA LEU A 426 17.32 -2.37 1.61
C LEU A 426 17.68 -1.23 0.66
N VAL A 427 18.74 -1.36 -0.14
CA VAL A 427 19.02 -0.44 -1.25
C VAL A 427 18.21 -0.85 -2.47
N THR A 428 18.13 -2.15 -2.74
CA THR A 428 17.42 -2.72 -3.89
C THR A 428 15.94 -2.94 -3.61
N ASP A 429 15.60 -3.45 -2.42
CA ASP A 429 14.25 -3.82 -1.99
C ASP A 429 13.84 -3.05 -0.72
N PRO A 430 13.74 -1.70 -0.79
CA PRO A 430 13.51 -0.88 0.39
C PRO A 430 12.14 -1.09 1.05
N GLU A 431 11.15 -1.60 0.32
CA GLU A 431 9.84 -1.97 0.86
C GLU A 431 9.90 -3.15 1.84
N ARG A 432 11.05 -3.84 1.95
CA ARG A 432 11.28 -4.90 2.92
C ARG A 432 11.69 -4.39 4.29
N ALA A 433 12.01 -3.09 4.42
CA ALA A 433 12.23 -2.45 5.70
C ALA A 433 10.90 -2.20 6.43
N GLU A 434 10.97 -1.99 7.75
CA GLU A 434 9.83 -1.42 8.47
C GLU A 434 9.60 0.02 8.00
N HIS A 435 8.41 0.34 7.52
CA HIS A 435 8.15 1.69 7.01
C HIS A 435 8.06 2.71 8.13
N PHE A 436 7.42 2.37 9.25
CA PHE A 436 7.34 3.24 10.44
C PHE A 436 7.76 2.47 11.69
N GLY A 437 6.87 1.64 12.25
CA GLY A 437 7.12 0.89 13.49
C GLY A 437 6.10 1.17 14.59
N ILE A 438 4.79 1.11 14.28
CA ILE A 438 3.70 1.36 15.23
C ILE A 438 3.87 0.50 16.51
N THR A 439 4.11 -0.79 16.35
CA THR A 439 4.25 -1.73 17.47
C THR A 439 5.50 -1.46 18.33
N THR A 440 6.55 -0.87 17.76
CA THR A 440 7.70 -0.37 18.55
C THR A 440 7.25 0.76 19.48
N VAL A 441 6.52 1.75 18.95
CA VAL A 441 6.03 2.89 19.75
C VAL A 441 5.02 2.42 20.81
N GLU A 442 4.12 1.49 20.48
CA GLU A 442 3.22 0.87 21.45
C GLU A 442 4.01 0.23 22.60
N ALA A 443 5.05 -0.55 22.29
CA ALA A 443 5.90 -1.17 23.29
C ALA A 443 6.64 -0.14 24.15
N MET A 444 7.19 0.90 23.53
CA MET A 444 7.85 2.02 24.23
C MET A 444 6.89 2.72 25.19
N SER A 445 5.64 2.95 24.78
CA SER A 445 4.63 3.61 25.62
C SER A 445 4.26 2.80 26.87
N ALA A 446 4.26 1.46 26.76
CA ALA A 446 4.11 0.58 27.91
C ALA A 446 5.39 0.43 28.74
N GLY A 447 6.51 0.98 28.30
CA GLY A 447 7.80 0.90 28.98
C GLY A 447 8.62 -0.37 28.70
N ALA A 448 8.45 -1.01 27.55
CA ALA A 448 9.39 -2.01 27.07
C ALA A 448 10.55 -1.31 26.34
N VAL A 449 11.79 -1.74 26.60
CA VAL A 449 12.99 -1.17 25.94
C VAL A 449 13.11 -1.73 24.52
N PRO A 450 13.04 -0.89 23.47
CA PRO A 450 13.13 -1.36 22.09
C PRO A 450 14.59 -1.67 21.70
N ILE A 451 14.78 -2.87 21.15
CA ILE A 451 16.00 -3.30 20.45
C ILE A 451 15.59 -3.64 19.02
N VAL A 452 15.92 -2.76 18.08
CA VAL A 452 15.28 -2.74 16.76
C VAL A 452 16.29 -2.70 15.62
N MET A 453 15.91 -3.19 14.45
CA MET A 453 16.76 -3.15 13.26
C MET A 453 17.14 -1.70 12.92
N ARG A 454 18.42 -1.46 12.59
CA ARG A 454 18.98 -0.15 12.18
C ARG A 454 18.56 0.20 10.74
N ALA A 455 17.26 0.24 10.49
CA ALA A 455 16.72 0.50 9.16
C ALA A 455 15.29 1.03 9.21
N GLY A 456 14.83 1.58 8.08
CA GLY A 456 13.43 1.98 7.94
C GLY A 456 13.02 3.10 8.89
N GLY A 457 11.74 3.12 9.25
CA GLY A 457 11.16 4.06 10.20
C GLY A 457 11.63 3.87 11.65
N GLN A 458 12.33 2.79 11.98
CA GLN A 458 12.88 2.62 13.33
C GLN A 458 13.90 3.72 13.68
N LEU A 459 14.62 4.23 12.67
CA LEU A 459 15.65 5.27 12.82
C LEU A 459 15.10 6.63 13.27
N GLU A 460 13.82 6.89 13.04
CA GLU A 460 13.15 8.11 13.51
C GLU A 460 12.43 7.90 14.84
N ILE A 461 12.18 6.65 15.26
CA ILE A 461 11.53 6.34 16.53
C ILE A 461 12.55 6.30 17.67
N VAL A 462 13.60 5.49 17.52
CA VAL A 462 14.58 5.18 18.57
C VAL A 462 15.83 6.06 18.46
N ARG A 463 16.43 6.41 19.60
CA ARG A 463 17.71 7.10 19.76
C ARG A 463 18.67 6.18 20.49
N GLU A 464 19.72 5.75 19.78
CA GLU A 464 20.73 4.79 20.28
C GLU A 464 21.25 5.18 21.68
N GLY A 465 21.07 4.27 22.65
CA GLY A 465 21.56 4.41 24.02
C GLY A 465 20.77 5.37 24.93
N ILE A 466 19.75 6.03 24.40
CA ILE A 466 18.90 6.98 25.12
C ILE A 466 17.58 6.32 25.51
N ASP A 467 16.83 5.83 24.53
CA ASP A 467 15.51 5.22 24.70
C ASP A 467 15.40 3.82 24.07
N GLY A 468 16.53 3.28 23.60
CA GLY A 468 16.63 1.94 23.03
C GLY A 468 17.96 1.69 22.34
N PHE A 469 18.05 0.59 21.60
CA PHE A 469 19.23 0.24 20.83
C PHE A 469 18.89 -0.21 19.42
N PHE A 470 19.80 0.06 18.50
CA PHE A 470 19.75 -0.55 17.18
C PHE A 470 20.66 -1.76 17.08
N PHE A 471 20.29 -2.70 16.21
CA PHE A 471 21.16 -3.77 15.73
C PHE A 471 21.16 -3.85 14.19
N SER A 472 22.11 -4.56 13.60
CA SER A 472 22.20 -4.74 12.14
C SER A 472 22.34 -6.19 11.71
N ASP A 473 22.69 -7.07 12.65
CA ASP A 473 22.78 -8.51 12.48
C ASP A 473 22.38 -9.22 13.79
N VAL A 474 22.35 -10.56 13.75
CA VAL A 474 21.97 -11.39 14.90
C VAL A 474 22.94 -11.23 16.07
N GLU A 475 24.24 -11.03 15.82
CA GLU A 475 25.22 -10.82 16.90
C GLU A 475 24.97 -9.50 17.63
N GLY A 476 24.68 -8.44 16.89
CA GLY A 476 24.30 -7.14 17.43
C GLY A 476 23.02 -7.22 18.27
N LEU A 477 22.00 -7.96 17.80
CA LEU A 477 20.77 -8.19 18.55
C LEU A 477 21.07 -8.87 19.89
N LEU A 478 21.86 -9.95 19.87
CA LEU A 478 22.23 -10.68 21.08
C LEU A 478 23.09 -9.84 22.03
N ALA A 479 24.06 -9.09 21.51
CA ALA A 479 24.94 -8.23 22.31
C ALA A 479 24.14 -7.14 23.04
N ARG A 480 23.25 -6.43 22.33
CA ARG A 480 22.38 -5.40 22.92
C ARG A 480 21.39 -6.00 23.91
N THR A 481 20.86 -7.18 23.62
CA THR A 481 19.93 -7.85 24.54
C THR A 481 20.63 -8.25 25.83
N ARG A 482 21.81 -8.89 25.76
CA ARG A 482 22.60 -9.22 26.96
C ARG A 482 22.90 -7.98 27.80
N GLN A 483 23.29 -6.88 27.16
CA GLN A 483 23.55 -5.60 27.83
C GLN A 483 22.33 -5.11 28.63
N VAL A 484 21.13 -5.15 28.04
CA VAL A 484 19.88 -4.71 28.68
C VAL A 484 19.39 -5.69 29.75
N ILE A 485 19.62 -7.00 29.57
CA ILE A 485 19.29 -8.02 30.57
C ILE A 485 20.18 -7.89 31.81
N SER A 486 21.48 -7.65 31.64
CA SER A 486 22.45 -7.66 32.74
C SER A 486 22.48 -6.39 33.61
N ASP A 487 21.92 -5.28 33.12
CA ASP A 487 22.00 -3.97 33.78
C ASP A 487 20.59 -3.38 33.99
N ASP A 488 20.05 -3.61 35.18
CA ASP A 488 18.72 -3.13 35.57
C ASP A 488 18.63 -1.59 35.57
N ALA A 489 19.69 -0.90 36.00
CA ALA A 489 19.72 0.55 36.05
C ALA A 489 19.73 1.16 34.64
N LEU A 490 20.48 0.56 33.71
CA LEU A 490 20.41 0.89 32.29
C LEU A 490 19.01 0.65 31.74
N ARG A 491 18.43 -0.53 31.99
CA ARG A 491 17.10 -0.89 31.49
C ARG A 491 16.02 0.08 31.98
N ASP A 492 16.05 0.47 33.25
CA ASP A 492 15.11 1.44 33.82
C ASP A 492 15.27 2.84 33.21
N ARG A 493 16.51 3.30 33.01
CA ARG A 493 16.76 4.58 32.35
C ARG A 493 16.24 4.58 30.91
N LEU A 494 16.51 3.54 30.14
CA LEU A 494 16.02 3.41 28.76
C LEU A 494 14.49 3.35 28.73
N ARG A 495 13.88 2.60 29.66
CA ARG A 495 12.42 2.50 29.80
C ARG A 495 11.76 3.86 29.99
N VAL A 496 12.24 4.67 30.93
CA VAL A 496 11.66 6.00 31.19
C VAL A 496 11.77 6.88 29.95
N ALA A 497 12.94 6.91 29.32
CA ALA A 497 13.16 7.68 28.10
C ALA A 497 12.31 7.18 26.91
N ALA A 498 12.04 5.87 26.83
CA ALA A 498 11.17 5.27 25.81
C ALA A 498 9.71 5.72 25.96
N VAL A 499 9.18 5.73 27.20
CA VAL A 499 7.83 6.23 27.48
C VAL A 499 7.72 7.70 27.09
N GLU A 500 8.66 8.55 27.52
CA GLU A 500 8.68 9.97 27.14
C GLU A 500 8.77 10.18 25.63
N ARG A 501 9.56 9.35 24.94
CA ARG A 501 9.71 9.42 23.48
C ARG A 501 8.42 9.04 22.76
N ALA A 502 7.67 8.06 23.28
CA ALA A 502 6.43 7.55 22.68
C ALA A 502 5.32 8.62 22.60
N GLU A 503 5.28 9.57 23.54
CA GLU A 503 4.32 10.68 23.57
C GLU A 503 4.35 11.56 22.31
N LEU A 504 5.51 11.64 21.63
CA LEU A 504 5.66 12.39 20.39
C LEU A 504 4.89 11.76 19.21
N PHE A 505 4.44 10.52 19.36
CA PHE A 505 3.69 9.73 18.39
C PHE A 505 2.26 9.43 18.86
N SER A 506 1.83 10.02 19.99
CA SER A 506 0.48 9.88 20.53
C SER A 506 -0.59 10.40 19.56
N ARG A 507 -1.85 10.01 19.80
CA ARG A 507 -3.01 10.51 19.05
C ARG A 507 -3.14 12.03 19.11
N SER A 508 -2.88 12.64 20.27
CA SER A 508 -2.94 14.11 20.43
C SER A 508 -1.84 14.81 19.63
N ALA A 509 -0.62 14.27 19.60
CA ALA A 509 0.47 14.79 18.79
C ALA A 509 0.16 14.66 17.28
N PHE A 510 -0.45 13.55 16.87
CA PHE A 510 -0.95 13.36 15.51
C PHE A 510 -2.01 14.40 15.14
N GLU A 511 -3.04 14.56 15.98
CA GLU A 511 -4.12 15.51 15.77
C GLU A 511 -3.58 16.93 15.57
N GLN A 512 -2.68 17.40 16.44
CA GLN A 512 -2.09 18.73 16.33
C GLN A 512 -1.36 18.93 15.00
N ARG A 513 -0.56 17.93 14.57
CA ARG A 513 0.18 17.98 13.29
C ARG A 513 -0.76 17.97 12.09
N LEU A 514 -1.78 17.10 12.10
CA LEU A 514 -2.77 17.01 11.03
C LEU A 514 -3.55 18.33 10.89
N ARG A 515 -4.02 18.91 12.01
CA ARG A 515 -4.73 20.19 12.01
C ARG A 515 -3.87 21.32 11.46
N ALA A 516 -2.60 21.39 11.86
CA ALA A 516 -1.66 22.38 11.34
C ALA A 516 -1.48 22.22 9.82
N MET A 517 -1.25 20.99 9.35
CA MET A 517 -1.08 20.68 7.93
C MET A 517 -2.33 21.05 7.11
N VAL A 518 -3.52 20.65 7.56
CA VAL A 518 -4.77 20.97 6.87
C VAL A 518 -5.02 22.47 6.85
N ALA A 519 -4.76 23.18 7.95
CA ALA A 519 -4.87 24.64 7.98
C ALA A 519 -3.93 25.33 6.98
N GLU A 520 -2.72 24.81 6.77
CA GLU A 520 -1.79 25.33 5.75
C GLU A 520 -2.25 25.06 4.32
N VAL A 521 -2.86 23.91 4.06
CA VAL A 521 -3.42 23.56 2.74
C VAL A 521 -4.63 24.44 2.38
N LEU A 522 -5.39 24.87 3.39
CA LEU A 522 -6.60 25.67 3.20
C LEU A 522 -6.34 27.18 3.09
N ARG A 523 -5.13 27.65 3.43
CA ARG A 523 -4.67 29.02 3.11
C ARG A 523 -4.54 29.20 1.60
#